data_AF-A0A3C1VDT1-F1
#
_entry.id   AF-A0A3C1VDT1-F1
#
_cell.length_a   1.000
_cell.length_b   1.000
_cell.length_c   1.000
_cell.angle_alpha   90.00
_cell.angle_beta   90.00
_cell.angle_gamma   90.00
#
_symmetry.space_group_name_H-M   'P 1'
#
loop_
_entity.id
_entity.type
_entity.pdbx_description
1 polymer ?
#
loop_
_entity_poly.entity_id
_entity_poly.type
_entity_poly.pdbx_seq_one_letter_code
_entity_poly.pdbx_strand_id
1 'polypeptide(L)'
;MIGGPPCQAFSQAGLQKGFQDPRGQMVYEFLRFVEETEPTYFIMENVSGLKGAANGDLLRDILARMDKLGYNVNHGILSAADFGAAQLRRRIFFIGVRKPFPKVPMPEPTHGQADGFLQVKPHTGVGEAFAGLPKILESRNSNSPPATIFANGEGNGALQDAAFVLPVRTSRQVSYKDEKRKTSRVKKRGLR
;
A
#
# COMPACT_ATOMS: atom_id res chain seq x y z
N MET A 1 4.67 -10.72 -18.51
CA MET A 1 4.05 -9.38 -18.64
C MET A 1 3.95 -8.74 -17.25
N ILE A 2 4.19 -7.42 -17.10
CA ILE A 2 4.05 -6.74 -15.79
C ILE A 2 3.33 -5.41 -16.03
N GLY A 3 2.44 -5.01 -15.14
CA GLY A 3 1.77 -3.71 -15.24
C GLY A 3 1.03 -3.28 -13.96
N GLY A 4 0.77 -1.97 -13.87
CA GLY A 4 0.00 -1.35 -12.80
C GLY A 4 -1.14 -0.50 -13.37
N PRO A 5 -2.25 -1.13 -13.82
CA PRO A 5 -3.33 -0.40 -14.49
C PRO A 5 -3.92 0.67 -13.56
N PRO A 6 -4.04 1.93 -14.01
CA PRO A 6 -4.48 3.02 -13.16
C PRO A 6 -5.90 2.81 -12.67
N CYS A 7 -6.14 3.15 -11.41
CA CYS A 7 -7.35 2.83 -10.65
C CYS A 7 -8.03 4.14 -10.18
N GLN A 8 -8.31 5.05 -11.13
CA GLN A 8 -8.77 6.41 -10.82
C GLN A 8 -10.19 6.45 -10.24
N ALA A 9 -11.04 5.49 -10.62
CA ALA A 9 -12.44 5.41 -10.18
C ALA A 9 -12.62 4.93 -8.71
N PHE A 10 -11.58 4.40 -8.08
CA PHE A 10 -11.67 3.68 -6.80
C PHE A 10 -10.83 4.30 -5.66
N SER A 11 -10.27 5.49 -5.88
CA SER A 11 -9.63 6.27 -4.80
C SER A 11 -10.70 6.84 -3.85
N GLN A 12 -10.32 7.11 -2.59
CA GLN A 12 -11.18 7.78 -1.60
C GLN A 12 -11.80 9.10 -2.09
N ALA A 13 -11.23 9.72 -3.14
CA ALA A 13 -11.71 10.96 -3.77
C ALA A 13 -12.70 10.73 -4.94
N GLY A 14 -12.90 9.49 -5.39
CA GLY A 14 -13.85 9.14 -6.45
C GLY A 14 -15.19 8.71 -5.86
N LEU A 15 -16.29 9.24 -6.39
CA LEU A 15 -17.69 9.08 -5.93
C LEU A 15 -18.26 7.64 -5.95
N GLN A 16 -17.45 6.59 -5.84
CA GLN A 16 -17.86 5.17 -5.84
C GLN A 16 -18.90 4.83 -6.93
N LYS A 17 -18.85 5.49 -8.10
CA LYS A 17 -19.78 5.25 -9.21
C LYS A 17 -19.53 3.91 -9.95
N GLY A 18 -18.76 3.01 -9.35
CA GLY A 18 -18.62 1.61 -9.78
C GLY A 18 -18.22 1.44 -11.24
N PHE A 19 -18.77 0.38 -11.85
CA PHE A 19 -18.45 -0.16 -13.17
C PHE A 19 -18.89 0.72 -14.37
N GLN A 20 -19.58 1.84 -14.14
CA GLN A 20 -20.03 2.74 -15.21
C GLN A 20 -18.98 3.80 -15.60
N ASP A 21 -17.87 3.89 -14.86
CA ASP A 21 -16.77 4.80 -15.19
C ASP A 21 -15.77 4.09 -16.13
N PRO A 22 -15.54 4.58 -17.36
CA PRO A 22 -14.56 4.00 -18.28
C PRO A 22 -13.13 3.98 -17.70
N ARG A 23 -12.84 4.82 -16.71
CA ARG A 23 -11.53 4.84 -16.00
C ARG A 23 -11.36 3.69 -15.02
N GLY A 24 -12.45 2.99 -14.66
CA GLY A 24 -12.40 1.73 -13.92
C GLY A 24 -12.07 0.52 -14.80
N GLN A 25 -12.00 0.70 -16.12
CA GLN A 25 -11.86 -0.39 -17.09
C GLN A 25 -10.40 -0.76 -17.42
N MET A 26 -9.41 0.01 -16.94
CA MET A 26 -8.00 -0.23 -17.27
C MET A 26 -7.47 -1.58 -16.76
N VAL A 27 -8.09 -2.14 -15.71
CA VAL A 27 -7.82 -3.52 -15.30
C VAL A 27 -8.26 -4.52 -16.37
N TYR A 28 -9.39 -4.29 -17.03
CA TYR A 28 -9.84 -5.15 -18.13
C TYR A 28 -8.99 -5.00 -19.38
N GLU A 29 -8.48 -3.80 -19.66
CA GLU A 29 -7.50 -3.62 -20.73
C GLU A 29 -6.21 -4.39 -20.46
N PHE A 30 -5.72 -4.39 -19.21
CA PHE A 30 -4.59 -5.24 -18.84
C PHE A 30 -4.91 -6.72 -19.07
N LEU A 31 -6.12 -7.19 -18.71
CA LEU A 31 -6.55 -8.57 -18.95
C LEU A 31 -6.70 -8.89 -20.45
N ARG A 32 -7.16 -7.95 -21.28
CA ARG A 32 -7.19 -8.09 -22.74
C ARG A 32 -5.78 -8.32 -23.28
N PHE A 33 -4.78 -7.56 -22.82
CA PHE A 33 -3.39 -7.81 -23.21
C PHE A 33 -2.87 -9.16 -22.71
N VAL A 34 -3.27 -9.62 -21.53
CA VAL A 34 -2.92 -10.97 -21.04
C VAL A 34 -3.54 -12.07 -21.92
N GLU A 35 -4.76 -11.86 -22.41
CA GLU A 35 -5.44 -12.74 -23.36
C GLU A 35 -4.73 -12.77 -24.71
N GLU A 36 -4.41 -11.61 -25.28
CA GLU A 36 -3.79 -11.51 -26.61
C GLU A 36 -2.33 -11.96 -26.63
N THR A 37 -1.56 -11.60 -25.60
CA THR A 37 -0.11 -11.87 -25.57
C THR A 37 0.24 -13.20 -24.93
N GLU A 38 -0.73 -13.80 -24.25
CA GLU A 38 -0.59 -15.15 -23.74
C GLU A 38 0.73 -15.40 -22.93
N PRO A 39 1.10 -14.56 -21.95
CA PRO A 39 2.36 -14.72 -21.25
C PRO A 39 2.39 -15.98 -20.39
N THR A 40 3.57 -16.56 -20.16
CA THR A 40 3.73 -17.64 -19.17
C THR A 40 3.46 -17.13 -17.75
N TYR A 41 3.93 -15.92 -17.45
CA TYR A 41 3.76 -15.25 -16.17
C TYR A 41 3.29 -13.81 -16.36
N PHE A 42 2.38 -13.36 -15.50
CA PHE A 42 2.09 -11.95 -15.36
C PHE A 42 2.11 -11.48 -13.90
N ILE A 43 2.44 -10.20 -13.72
CA ILE A 43 2.29 -9.50 -12.44
C ILE A 43 1.43 -8.27 -12.66
N MET A 44 0.35 -8.15 -11.88
CA MET A 44 -0.47 -6.95 -11.84
C MET A 44 -0.34 -6.29 -10.46
N GLU A 45 0.02 -5.02 -10.41
CA GLU A 45 0.08 -4.21 -9.19
C GLU A 45 -1.10 -3.23 -9.13
N ASN A 46 -1.62 -2.98 -7.94
CA ASN A 46 -2.63 -1.95 -7.72
C ASN A 46 -2.66 -1.41 -6.29
N VAL A 47 -3.41 -0.34 -6.07
CA VAL A 47 -3.63 0.25 -4.73
C VAL A 47 -4.29 -0.75 -3.79
N SER A 48 -3.90 -0.74 -2.51
CA SER A 48 -4.44 -1.67 -1.50
C SER A 48 -5.95 -1.57 -1.31
N GLY A 49 -6.54 -0.41 -1.63
CA GLY A 49 -7.99 -0.16 -1.58
C GLY A 49 -8.80 -1.04 -2.53
N LEU A 50 -8.18 -1.57 -3.61
CA LEU A 50 -8.85 -2.46 -4.55
C LEU A 50 -9.43 -3.71 -3.87
N LYS A 51 -8.77 -4.21 -2.80
CA LYS A 51 -9.24 -5.37 -2.04
C LYS A 51 -10.64 -5.18 -1.44
N GLY A 52 -10.99 -3.96 -1.05
CA GLY A 52 -12.28 -3.62 -0.46
C GLY A 52 -13.24 -2.90 -1.41
N ALA A 53 -12.81 -2.61 -2.64
CA ALA A 53 -13.63 -1.90 -3.62
C ALA A 53 -14.89 -2.72 -3.96
N ALA A 54 -16.03 -2.03 -4.07
CA ALA A 54 -17.34 -2.63 -4.31
C ALA A 54 -17.62 -3.84 -3.39
N ASN A 55 -17.34 -3.72 -2.08
CA ASN A 55 -17.54 -4.80 -1.11
C ASN A 55 -16.81 -6.13 -1.48
N GLY A 56 -15.68 -6.01 -2.20
CA GLY A 56 -14.89 -7.13 -2.69
C GLY A 56 -15.38 -7.75 -4.00
N ASP A 57 -16.47 -7.25 -4.60
CA ASP A 57 -17.00 -7.77 -5.88
C ASP A 57 -16.01 -7.59 -7.03
N LEU A 58 -15.34 -6.44 -7.08
CA LEU A 58 -14.35 -6.18 -8.12
C LEU A 58 -13.18 -7.18 -8.05
N LEU A 59 -12.68 -7.47 -6.85
CA LEU A 59 -11.61 -8.45 -6.67
C LEU A 59 -12.07 -9.84 -7.13
N ARG A 60 -13.30 -10.24 -6.80
CA ARG A 60 -13.89 -11.52 -7.23
C ARG A 60 -13.99 -11.61 -8.76
N ASP A 61 -14.48 -10.56 -9.42
CA ASP A 61 -14.61 -10.52 -10.88
C ASP A 61 -13.25 -10.61 -11.58
N ILE A 62 -12.25 -9.84 -11.12
CA ILE A 62 -10.89 -9.87 -11.67
C ILE A 62 -10.30 -11.30 -11.58
N LEU A 63 -10.42 -11.95 -10.42
CA LEU A 63 -9.90 -13.30 -10.21
C LEU A 63 -10.63 -14.33 -11.08
N ALA A 64 -11.96 -14.21 -11.21
CA ALA A 64 -12.75 -15.09 -12.07
C ALA A 64 -12.34 -14.95 -13.55
N ARG A 65 -12.09 -13.72 -14.02
CA ARG A 65 -11.61 -13.47 -15.39
C ARG A 65 -10.21 -14.04 -15.61
N MET A 66 -9.28 -13.84 -14.68
CA MET A 66 -7.94 -14.42 -14.77
C MET A 66 -7.97 -15.96 -14.82
N ASP A 67 -8.86 -16.60 -14.03
CA ASP A 67 -9.05 -18.05 -14.07
C ASP A 67 -9.62 -18.54 -15.40
N LYS A 68 -10.61 -17.80 -15.95
CA LYS A 68 -11.20 -18.06 -17.28
C LYS A 68 -10.17 -17.94 -18.40
N LEU A 69 -9.22 -17.01 -18.28
CA LEU A 69 -8.07 -16.86 -19.19
C LEU A 69 -7.03 -17.99 -19.06
N GLY A 70 -7.24 -18.95 -18.15
CA GLY A 70 -6.37 -20.11 -18.01
C GLY A 70 -5.17 -19.89 -17.08
N TYR A 71 -5.26 -18.96 -16.12
CA TYR A 71 -4.17 -18.67 -15.19
C TYR A 71 -4.46 -19.13 -13.76
N ASN A 72 -3.45 -19.72 -13.14
CA ASN A 72 -3.37 -19.93 -11.70
C ASN A 72 -2.84 -18.64 -11.06
N VAL A 73 -3.66 -17.98 -10.22
CA VAL A 73 -3.31 -16.70 -9.60
C VAL A 73 -3.18 -16.82 -8.09
N ASN A 74 -2.14 -16.19 -7.55
CA ASN A 74 -2.01 -15.85 -6.14
C ASN A 74 -2.01 -14.32 -5.97
N HIS A 75 -2.50 -13.82 -4.85
CA HIS A 75 -2.55 -12.38 -4.60
C HIS A 75 -2.35 -12.04 -3.13
N GLY A 76 -1.79 -10.86 -2.85
CA GLY A 76 -1.52 -10.42 -1.50
C GLY A 76 -1.25 -8.92 -1.40
N ILE A 77 -1.40 -8.35 -0.21
CA ILE A 77 -0.97 -6.98 0.06
C ILE A 77 0.46 -7.04 0.59
N LEU A 78 1.38 -6.37 -0.10
CA LEU A 78 2.77 -6.23 0.30
C LEU A 78 3.05 -4.79 0.71
N SER A 79 3.88 -4.59 1.72
CA SER A 79 4.41 -3.28 2.12
C SER A 79 5.83 -3.12 1.61
N ALA A 80 6.17 -2.01 0.97
CA ALA A 80 7.56 -1.75 0.54
C ALA A 80 8.56 -1.77 1.72
N ALA A 81 8.12 -1.35 2.92
CA ALA A 81 8.91 -1.42 4.14
C ALA A 81 9.36 -2.84 4.48
N ASP A 82 8.51 -3.85 4.22
CA ASP A 82 8.80 -5.27 4.48
C ASP A 82 9.92 -5.81 3.57
N PHE A 83 10.32 -5.02 2.56
CA PHE A 83 11.38 -5.34 1.59
C PHE A 83 12.53 -4.32 1.61
N GLY A 84 12.63 -3.51 2.66
CA GLY A 84 13.80 -2.65 2.92
C GLY A 84 13.70 -1.22 2.39
N ALA A 85 12.58 -0.84 1.76
CA ALA A 85 12.35 0.56 1.43
C ALA A 85 12.00 1.34 2.70
N ALA A 86 12.58 2.52 2.90
CA ALA A 86 12.21 3.45 3.99
C ALA A 86 10.86 4.16 3.70
N GLN A 87 9.83 3.41 3.32
CA GLN A 87 8.52 3.92 2.91
C GLN A 87 7.39 2.96 3.30
N LEU A 88 6.39 3.49 4.02
CA LEU A 88 5.13 2.79 4.30
C LEU A 88 4.21 2.81 3.08
N ARG A 89 4.48 1.95 2.10
CA ARG A 89 3.70 1.84 0.87
C ARG A 89 3.11 0.45 0.71
N ARG A 90 1.80 0.33 0.94
CA ARG A 90 1.05 -0.92 0.77
C ARG A 90 0.39 -0.98 -0.60
N ARG A 91 0.54 -2.11 -1.30
CA ARG A 91 -0.05 -2.37 -2.62
C ARG A 91 -0.52 -3.82 -2.71
N ILE A 92 -1.60 -4.05 -3.46
CA ILE A 92 -2.03 -5.40 -3.81
C ILE A 92 -1.28 -5.85 -5.05
N PHE A 93 -0.78 -7.07 -5.02
CA PHE A 93 -0.13 -7.73 -6.13
C PHE A 93 -0.91 -8.98 -6.50
N PHE A 94 -0.97 -9.25 -7.80
CA PHE A 94 -1.47 -10.48 -8.38
C PHE A 94 -0.31 -11.12 -9.16
N ILE A 95 -0.01 -12.37 -8.85
CA ILE A 95 0.99 -13.16 -9.57
C ILE A 95 0.24 -14.28 -10.28
N GLY A 96 0.13 -14.14 -11.60
CA GLY A 96 -0.52 -15.13 -12.47
C GLY A 96 0.50 -15.97 -13.20
N VAL A 97 0.26 -17.28 -13.25
CA VAL A 97 1.01 -18.23 -14.07
C VAL A 97 0.06 -19.08 -14.88
N ARG A 98 0.38 -19.28 -16.16
CA ARG A 98 -0.44 -20.04 -17.10
C ARG A 98 -0.60 -21.49 -16.64
N LYS A 99 -1.81 -22.06 -16.74
CA LYS A 99 -2.03 -23.50 -16.49
C LYS A 99 -1.24 -24.32 -17.53
N PRO A 100 -0.65 -25.47 -17.15
CA PRO A 100 -0.86 -26.21 -15.89
C PRO A 100 0.15 -25.90 -14.76
N PHE A 101 0.97 -24.85 -14.88
CA PHE A 101 1.98 -24.56 -13.85
C PHE A 101 1.35 -24.25 -12.48
N PRO A 102 1.99 -24.66 -11.35
CA PRO A 102 1.45 -24.43 -10.02
C PRO A 102 1.49 -22.95 -9.63
N LYS A 103 0.60 -22.53 -8.73
CA LYS A 103 0.55 -21.15 -8.21
C LYS A 103 1.91 -20.74 -7.63
N VAL A 104 2.35 -19.53 -7.98
CA VAL A 104 3.54 -18.91 -7.38
C VAL A 104 3.18 -18.34 -5.99
N PRO A 105 3.91 -18.66 -4.92
CA PRO A 105 3.67 -18.09 -3.59
C PRO A 105 3.97 -16.59 -3.58
N MET A 106 3.35 -15.86 -2.64
CA MET A 106 3.73 -14.47 -2.38
C MET A 106 5.13 -14.45 -1.74
N PRO A 107 5.96 -13.43 -2.02
CA PRO A 107 7.28 -13.33 -1.40
C PRO A 107 7.14 -13.06 0.11
N GLU A 108 7.99 -13.71 0.89
CA GLU A 108 8.09 -13.48 2.33
C GLU A 108 8.85 -12.17 2.63
N PRO A 109 8.45 -11.43 3.68
CA PRO A 109 9.16 -10.24 4.15
C PRO A 109 10.65 -10.49 4.40
N THR A 110 11.50 -9.57 3.97
CA THR A 110 12.93 -9.58 4.30
C THR A 110 13.27 -8.64 5.46
N HIS A 111 12.37 -7.69 5.74
CA HIS A 111 12.49 -6.72 6.81
C HIS A 111 11.24 -6.73 7.70
N GLY A 112 11.42 -6.54 9.00
CA GLY A 112 10.33 -6.59 9.96
C GLY A 112 10.81 -6.48 11.39
N GLN A 113 9.91 -6.76 12.33
CA GLN A 113 10.29 -6.99 13.71
C GLN A 113 10.82 -8.41 13.85
N ALA A 114 11.97 -8.56 14.50
CA ALA A 114 12.55 -9.87 14.75
C ALA A 114 11.76 -10.57 15.87
N ASP A 115 10.81 -11.41 15.50
CA ASP A 115 9.95 -12.13 16.44
C ASP A 115 10.55 -13.49 16.87
N GLY A 116 11.87 -13.56 17.01
CA GLY A 116 12.63 -14.72 17.49
C GLY A 116 12.67 -15.96 16.57
N PHE A 117 11.69 -16.14 15.67
CA PHE A 117 11.60 -17.30 14.77
C PHE A 117 12.08 -17.00 13.34
N LEU A 118 11.79 -15.80 12.82
CA LEU A 118 12.30 -15.33 11.53
C LEU A 118 13.43 -14.32 11.77
N GLN A 119 14.63 -14.63 11.29
CA GLN A 119 15.73 -13.66 11.24
C GLN A 119 15.53 -12.72 10.05
N VAL A 120 14.70 -11.69 10.24
CA VAL A 120 14.53 -10.60 9.27
C VAL A 120 15.32 -9.37 9.69
N LYS A 121 15.71 -8.55 8.72
CA LYS A 121 16.40 -7.27 9.00
C LYS A 121 15.43 -6.29 9.66
N PRO A 122 15.88 -5.40 10.55
CA PRO A 122 15.05 -4.29 11.01
C PRO A 122 14.57 -3.42 9.84
N HIS A 123 13.42 -2.77 9.96
CA HIS A 123 12.95 -1.82 8.93
C HIS A 123 13.93 -0.64 8.78
N THR A 124 14.23 -0.30 7.53
CA THR A 124 15.11 0.83 7.16
C THR A 124 14.48 2.16 7.53
N GLY A 125 15.22 2.98 8.27
CA GLY A 125 14.82 4.35 8.61
C GLY A 125 15.14 5.37 7.51
N VAL A 126 14.52 6.55 7.57
CA VAL A 126 14.80 7.67 6.66
C VAL A 126 16.28 8.09 6.74
N GLY A 127 16.84 8.17 7.95
CA GLY A 127 18.24 8.56 8.14
C GLY A 127 19.21 7.59 7.46
N GLU A 128 18.95 6.28 7.55
CA GLU A 128 19.75 5.25 6.88
C GLU A 128 19.62 5.36 5.35
N ALA A 129 18.40 5.55 4.83
CA ALA A 129 18.15 5.67 3.40
C ALA A 129 18.87 6.88 2.76
N PHE A 130 19.15 7.93 3.53
CA PHE A 130 19.79 9.16 3.05
C PHE A 130 21.24 9.35 3.53
N ALA A 131 21.82 8.41 4.28
CA ALA A 131 23.13 8.56 4.92
C ALA A 131 24.29 8.85 3.95
N GLY A 132 24.16 8.47 2.67
CA GLY A 132 25.18 8.68 1.63
C GLY A 132 24.96 9.90 0.74
N LEU A 133 23.96 10.74 1.00
CA LEU A 133 23.74 11.94 0.18
C LEU A 133 24.79 13.02 0.46
N PRO A 134 25.24 13.77 -0.58
CA PRO A 134 26.11 14.91 -0.36
C PRO A 134 25.41 15.92 0.54
N LYS A 135 26.17 16.57 1.42
CA LYS A 135 25.66 17.75 2.14
C LYS A 135 25.24 18.77 1.08
N ILE A 136 24.00 19.23 1.17
CA ILE A 136 23.53 20.32 0.32
C ILE A 136 24.39 21.52 0.66
N LEU A 137 25.32 21.86 -0.23
CA LEU A 137 26.04 23.12 -0.16
C LEU A 137 25.00 24.20 -0.44
N GLU A 138 24.78 25.09 0.53
CA GLU A 138 23.85 26.20 0.35
C GLU A 138 24.34 27.10 -0.79
N SER A 139 23.82 26.94 -2.00
CA SER A 139 23.78 28.02 -2.98
C SER A 139 22.47 28.78 -2.80
N ARG A 140 22.26 29.34 -1.62
CA ARG A 140 21.20 30.35 -1.46
C ARG A 140 21.76 31.67 -1.96
N ASN A 141 21.30 32.08 -3.15
CA ASN A 141 21.14 33.52 -3.37
C ASN A 141 20.28 34.04 -2.22
N SER A 142 20.76 35.06 -1.52
CA SER A 142 20.19 35.65 -0.31
C SER A 142 18.76 36.21 -0.44
N ASN A 143 18.11 36.05 -1.60
CA ASN A 143 16.81 36.60 -1.93
C ASN A 143 15.68 35.56 -2.05
N SER A 144 15.93 34.28 -1.77
CA SER A 144 14.86 33.28 -1.71
C SER A 144 14.41 33.07 -0.26
N PRO A 145 13.10 33.14 0.06
CA PRO A 145 12.64 32.89 1.42
C PRO A 145 13.06 31.46 1.83
N PRO A 146 13.54 31.28 3.07
CA PRO A 146 14.00 29.98 3.52
C PRO A 146 12.85 28.97 3.43
N ALA A 147 13.08 27.84 2.77
CA ALA A 147 12.24 26.67 2.98
C ALA A 147 12.39 26.27 4.45
N THR A 148 11.32 26.48 5.23
CA THR A 148 11.34 26.26 6.68
C THR A 148 11.41 24.77 6.96
N ILE A 149 12.59 24.29 7.34
CA ILE A 149 12.79 22.97 7.95
C ILE A 149 12.76 23.21 9.47
N PHE A 150 11.66 22.84 10.13
CA PHE A 150 11.62 22.81 11.59
C PHE A 150 12.25 21.50 12.08
N ALA A 151 13.49 21.59 12.54
CA ALA A 151 14.10 20.60 13.43
C ALA A 151 14.24 21.27 14.82
N ASN A 152 13.59 20.69 15.83
CA ASN A 152 13.56 21.23 17.19
C ASN A 152 14.94 21.19 17.87
N GLY A 153 15.25 22.21 18.68
CA GLY A 153 16.31 22.15 19.69
C GLY A 153 16.83 23.49 20.20
N GLU A 154 16.16 24.02 21.24
CA GLU A 154 16.67 24.91 22.32
C GLU A 154 17.10 26.37 22.02
N GLY A 155 16.50 27.33 22.75
CA GLY A 155 17.08 28.67 22.95
C GLY A 155 16.12 29.88 22.96
N ASN A 156 15.41 30.06 24.08
CA ASN A 156 14.75 31.28 24.64
C ASN A 156 14.77 32.63 23.88
N GLY A 157 13.57 33.21 23.68
CA GLY A 157 13.40 34.66 23.41
C GLY A 157 12.00 35.07 22.91
N ALA A 158 11.10 35.34 23.85
CA ALA A 158 9.75 35.96 23.81
C ALA A 158 9.20 36.66 22.53
N LEU A 159 7.97 36.24 22.17
CA LEU A 159 6.74 37.02 21.85
C LEU A 159 6.78 37.97 20.61
N GLN A 160 5.89 37.95 19.61
CA GLN A 160 4.41 37.92 19.65
C GLN A 160 3.80 37.52 18.26
N ASP A 161 2.75 36.69 18.32
CA ASP A 161 1.53 36.65 17.51
C ASP A 161 1.53 36.35 15.99
N ALA A 162 1.24 35.08 15.67
CA ALA A 162 0.01 34.71 14.95
C ALA A 162 -0.24 33.20 15.14
N ALA A 163 -1.05 32.86 16.14
CA ALA A 163 -1.49 31.50 16.39
C ALA A 163 -2.62 31.10 15.44
N PHE A 164 -2.40 30.05 14.65
CA PHE A 164 -3.48 29.19 14.16
C PHE A 164 -3.16 27.74 14.51
N VAL A 165 -3.48 27.38 15.76
CA VAL A 165 -3.37 26.03 16.30
C VAL A 165 -4.63 25.26 15.87
N LEU A 166 -4.47 24.28 14.97
CA LEU A 166 -5.48 23.22 14.84
C LEU A 166 -5.25 22.22 15.99
N PRO A 167 -6.25 21.95 16.85
CA PRO A 167 -6.09 21.03 17.95
C PRO A 167 -5.95 19.60 17.41
N VAL A 168 -4.78 19.00 17.61
CA VAL A 168 -4.63 17.55 17.47
C VAL A 168 -5.37 16.92 18.64
N ARG A 169 -6.62 16.48 18.40
CA ARG A 169 -7.29 15.53 19.27
C ARG A 169 -6.42 14.28 19.30
N THR A 170 -5.80 14.00 20.44
CA THR A 170 -5.25 12.68 20.76
C THR A 170 -6.40 11.67 20.75
N SER A 171 -6.60 10.98 19.64
CA SER A 171 -7.40 9.76 19.62
C SER A 171 -6.59 8.67 20.32
N ARG A 172 -7.20 8.12 21.36
CA ARG A 172 -6.71 6.99 22.17
C ARG A 172 -6.02 5.94 21.29
N GLN A 173 -4.85 5.48 21.74
CA GLN A 173 -4.27 4.21 21.29
C GLN A 173 -5.33 3.11 21.45
N VAL A 174 -5.84 2.61 20.33
CA VAL A 174 -6.57 1.34 20.33
C VAL A 174 -5.51 0.26 20.18
N SER A 175 -5.28 -0.46 21.28
CA SER A 175 -4.41 -1.62 21.34
C SER A 175 -4.92 -2.71 20.41
N TYR A 176 -4.01 -3.26 19.60
CA TYR A 176 -4.21 -4.38 18.66
C TYR A 176 -4.77 -5.66 19.33
N LYS A 177 -4.80 -5.74 20.68
CA LYS A 177 -5.41 -6.85 21.41
C LYS A 177 -6.95 -6.84 21.42
N ASP A 178 -7.61 -5.72 21.13
CA ASP A 178 -9.08 -5.63 21.23
C ASP A 178 -9.85 -6.19 20.01
N GLU A 179 -9.19 -6.33 18.86
CA GLU A 179 -9.84 -6.82 17.63
C GLU A 179 -10.03 -8.35 17.62
N LYS A 180 -9.16 -9.10 18.33
CA LYS A 180 -9.31 -10.55 18.53
C LYS A 180 -10.39 -10.93 19.55
N ARG A 181 -10.84 -10.00 20.41
CA ARG A 181 -11.94 -10.25 21.37
C ARG A 181 -13.34 -10.00 20.78
N LYS A 182 -13.47 -9.21 19.71
CA LYS A 182 -14.76 -8.99 19.04
C LYS A 182 -15.14 -10.11 18.07
N THR A 183 -14.17 -10.73 17.41
CA THR A 183 -14.40 -11.86 16.49
C THR A 183 -14.79 -13.17 17.21
N SER A 184 -14.42 -13.33 18.49
CA SER A 184 -14.84 -14.49 19.29
C SER A 184 -16.23 -14.36 19.92
N ARG A 185 -16.78 -13.13 20.04
CA ARG A 185 -18.11 -12.90 20.63
C ARG A 185 -19.25 -12.96 19.62
N VAL A 186 -18.98 -12.73 18.34
CA VAL A 186 -19.98 -12.86 17.25
C VAL A 186 -20.23 -14.34 16.91
N LYS A 187 -19.23 -15.22 17.03
CA LYS A 187 -19.40 -16.67 16.80
C LYS A 187 -20.24 -17.40 17.85
N LYS A 188 -20.54 -16.79 19.01
CA LYS A 188 -21.36 -17.40 20.07
C LYS A 188 -22.83 -16.96 20.08
N ARG A 189 -23.28 -16.11 19.15
CA ARG A 189 -24.66 -15.61 19.09
C ARG A 189 -25.47 -16.07 17.87
N GLY A 190 -24.91 -16.96 17.04
CA GLY A 190 -25.57 -17.53 15.85
C GLY A 190 -25.82 -19.04 15.91
N LEU A 191 -25.74 -19.65 17.09
CA LEU A 191 -26.27 -21.00 17.32
C LEU A 191 -27.42 -20.92 18.32
N ARG A 192 -28.61 -20.62 17.80
CA ARG A 192 -29.91 -21.13 18.25
C ARG A 192 -30.84 -21.14 17.05
#